data_AF-A0A1I2UDG1-F1
#
_entry.id   AF-A0A1I2UDG1-F1
#
_cell.length_a   1.000
_cell.length_b   1.000
_cell.length_c   1.000
_cell.angle_alpha   90.00
_cell.angle_beta   90.00
_cell.angle_gamma   90.00
#
_symmetry.space_group_name_H-M   'P 1'
#
loop_
_entity.id
_entity.type
_entity.pdbx_description
1 polymer ?
#
loop_
_entity_poly.entity_id
_entity_poly.type
_entity_poly.pdbx_seq_one_letter_code
_entity_poly.pdbx_strand_id
1 'polypeptide(L)'
;MIDLLILLAASAATADSIGYTSAATALEALKARGDVTIAEDGGWTTADDKANRTLWSFTQPGHPAHPAAVRRTVVLENGQVSIKMHMLCQARKEACDSMLEEFRSMNAALQQSLSPPKNAGSAPSWQPSSSQRARVEELSKAFFAEKDAARYAPAWERLGSGLRQQWTFEGWRDAAAGNAARAGAMQRRDLKKITIYRSSQSGTPGTYAAVDFTGRFANADTYCGYLVWSEQADGSFLLVREEENYIYNATAARLTAEQLAKMKGVFRCVD
;
A
#
# COMPACT_ATOMS: atom_id res chain seq x y z
N MET A 1 -20.76 71.20 3.37
CA MET A 1 -20.55 69.94 4.10
C MET A 1 -20.71 68.82 3.09
N ILE A 2 -19.61 68.20 2.67
CA ILE A 2 -19.60 67.10 1.70
C ILE A 2 -19.18 65.87 2.50
N ASP A 3 -20.14 64.97 2.73
CA ASP A 3 -19.92 63.68 3.35
C ASP A 3 -19.15 62.77 2.40
N LEU A 4 -17.89 62.52 2.73
CA LEU A 4 -17.03 61.56 2.04
C LEU A 4 -17.25 60.17 2.67
N LEU A 5 -18.16 59.40 2.09
CA LEU A 5 -18.31 57.97 2.38
C LEU A 5 -17.08 57.21 1.85
N ILE A 6 -16.18 56.84 2.77
CA ILE A 6 -15.08 55.91 2.49
C ILE A 6 -15.67 54.50 2.44
N LEU A 7 -15.90 53.99 1.22
CA LEU A 7 -16.12 52.58 0.97
C LEU A 7 -14.81 51.82 1.26
N LEU A 8 -14.74 51.17 2.43
CA LEU A 8 -13.78 50.11 2.70
C LEU A 8 -14.12 48.91 1.81
N ALA A 9 -13.53 48.87 0.62
CA ALA A 9 -13.46 47.66 -0.17
C ALA A 9 -12.55 46.67 0.57
N ALA A 10 -13.14 45.74 1.31
CA ALA A 10 -12.45 44.55 1.76
C ALA A 10 -12.09 43.74 0.50
N SER A 11 -10.86 43.86 0.03
CA SER A 11 -10.30 42.95 -0.97
C SER A 11 -10.33 41.55 -0.38
N ALA A 12 -11.31 40.74 -0.79
CA ALA A 12 -11.25 39.31 -0.64
C ALA A 12 -10.00 38.85 -1.40
N ALA A 13 -8.91 38.61 -0.67
CA ALA A 13 -7.70 38.05 -1.21
C ALA A 13 -8.08 36.72 -1.87
N THR A 14 -8.02 36.67 -3.20
CA THR A 14 -8.31 35.48 -3.98
C THR A 14 -7.40 34.38 -3.50
N ALA A 15 -7.99 33.35 -2.90
CA ALA A 15 -7.28 32.14 -2.58
C ALA A 15 -6.66 31.59 -3.88
N ASP A 16 -5.32 31.43 -3.90
CA ASP A 16 -4.63 30.85 -5.06
C ASP A 16 -5.02 29.38 -5.26
N SER A 17 -4.42 28.73 -6.25
CA SER A 17 -4.63 27.31 -6.60
C SER A 17 -4.68 26.37 -5.39
N ILE A 18 -3.93 26.66 -4.31
CA ILE A 18 -3.86 25.83 -3.09
C ILE A 18 -4.79 26.27 -1.96
N GLY A 19 -5.54 27.37 -2.08
CA GLY A 19 -6.41 27.88 -1.02
C GLY A 19 -5.74 28.85 -0.04
N TYR A 20 -4.47 29.21 -0.26
CA TYR A 20 -3.67 30.12 0.58
C TYR A 20 -2.85 31.06 -0.32
N THR A 21 -2.50 32.24 0.20
CA THR A 21 -1.74 33.27 -0.53
C THR A 21 -0.23 33.02 -0.58
N SER A 22 0.30 32.13 0.26
CA SER A 22 1.71 31.74 0.24
C SER A 22 1.92 30.33 0.78
N ALA A 23 3.04 29.70 0.39
CA ALA A 23 3.43 28.39 0.92
C ALA A 23 3.70 28.46 2.43
N ALA A 24 4.29 29.56 2.91
CA ALA A 24 4.55 29.79 4.33
C ALA A 24 3.25 29.92 5.14
N THR A 25 2.29 30.71 4.64
CA THR A 25 0.97 30.89 5.29
C THR A 25 0.21 29.56 5.38
N ALA A 26 0.25 28.74 4.33
CA ALA A 26 -0.34 27.42 4.34
C ALA A 26 0.32 26.50 5.39
N LEU A 27 1.65 26.47 5.45
CA LEU A 27 2.38 25.63 6.40
C LEU A 27 2.09 26.03 7.86
N GLU A 28 2.12 27.32 8.18
CA GLU A 28 1.82 27.82 9.53
C GLU A 28 0.38 27.51 9.94
N ALA A 29 -0.59 27.68 9.02
CA ALA A 29 -1.98 27.33 9.28
C ALA A 29 -2.17 25.83 9.56
N LEU A 30 -1.44 24.96 8.86
CA LEU A 30 -1.50 23.50 9.07
C LEU A 30 -0.77 23.06 10.35
N LYS A 31 0.33 23.72 10.73
CA LYS A 31 1.03 23.45 12.00
C LYS A 31 0.18 23.81 13.22
N ALA A 32 -0.67 24.83 13.10
CA ALA A 32 -1.58 25.24 14.18
C ALA A 32 -2.76 24.26 14.39
N ARG A 33 -2.94 23.27 13.51
CA ARG A 33 -4.00 22.28 13.58
C ARG A 33 -3.55 21.04 14.35
N GLY A 34 -4.31 20.65 15.38
CA GLY A 34 -4.03 19.45 16.18
C GLY A 34 -4.38 18.12 15.50
N ASP A 35 -5.08 18.15 14.37
CA ASP A 35 -5.54 16.97 13.61
C ASP A 35 -4.64 16.65 12.39
N VAL A 36 -3.61 17.44 12.15
CA VAL A 36 -2.66 17.29 11.03
C VAL A 36 -1.32 16.77 11.55
N THR A 37 -0.79 15.73 10.90
CA THR A 37 0.54 15.21 11.25
C THR A 37 1.61 15.90 10.42
N ILE A 38 2.60 16.52 11.07
CA ILE A 38 3.74 17.17 10.42
C ILE A 38 4.95 16.25 10.47
N ALA A 39 5.65 16.10 9.35
CA ALA A 39 6.91 15.36 9.27
C ALA A 39 7.90 16.09 8.36
N GLU A 40 9.20 15.95 8.65
CA GLU A 40 10.27 16.49 7.81
C GLU A 40 11.16 15.36 7.34
N ASP A 41 11.39 15.28 6.03
CA ASP A 41 12.23 14.26 5.40
C ASP A 41 12.74 14.75 4.05
N GLY A 42 14.00 14.44 3.73
CA GLY A 42 14.58 14.67 2.40
C GLY A 42 14.51 16.12 1.86
N GLY A 43 14.55 17.14 2.72
CA GLY A 43 14.44 18.55 2.30
C GLY A 43 12.99 19.04 2.09
N TRP A 44 12.02 18.28 2.57
CA TRP A 44 10.60 18.59 2.53
C TRP A 44 10.00 18.60 3.92
N THR A 45 9.07 19.53 4.15
CA THR A 45 8.11 19.42 5.24
C THR A 45 6.80 18.91 4.66
N THR A 46 6.23 17.86 5.23
CA THR A 46 4.94 17.30 4.83
C THR A 46 3.90 17.51 5.91
N ALA A 47 2.64 17.68 5.51
CA ALA A 47 1.51 17.77 6.42
C ALA A 47 0.40 16.81 5.94
N ASP A 48 0.14 15.77 6.72
CA ASP A 48 -0.85 14.73 6.44
C ASP A 48 -2.18 15.05 7.15
N ASP A 49 -3.17 15.49 6.37
CA ASP A 49 -4.54 15.73 6.78
C ASP A 49 -5.39 14.52 6.37
N LYS A 50 -5.37 13.48 7.22
CA LYS A 50 -6.06 12.21 6.98
C LYS A 50 -7.57 12.38 6.88
N ALA A 51 -8.15 13.28 7.69
CA ALA A 51 -9.59 13.54 7.71
C ALA A 51 -10.09 13.99 6.33
N ASN A 52 -9.31 14.84 5.64
CA ASN A 52 -9.64 15.33 4.31
C ASN A 52 -9.00 14.55 3.16
N ARG A 53 -8.23 13.48 3.47
CA ARG A 53 -7.43 12.72 2.49
C ARG A 53 -6.51 13.63 1.68
N THR A 54 -5.89 14.59 2.36
CA THR A 54 -5.03 15.60 1.74
C THR A 54 -3.62 15.51 2.29
N LEU A 55 -2.65 15.36 1.39
CA LEU A 55 -1.23 15.44 1.70
C LEU A 55 -0.68 16.75 1.15
N TRP A 56 -0.02 17.50 2.01
CA TRP A 56 0.73 18.68 1.64
C TRP A 56 2.23 18.41 1.66
N SER A 57 2.94 19.00 0.70
CA SER A 57 4.40 18.95 0.62
C SER A 57 4.92 20.37 0.43
N PHE A 58 5.83 20.79 1.30
CA PHE A 58 6.43 22.11 1.35
C PHE A 58 7.94 22.01 1.17
N THR A 59 8.49 22.81 0.28
CA THR A 59 9.94 22.87 0.08
C THR A 59 10.61 23.55 1.28
N GLN A 60 11.71 22.97 1.79
CA GLN A 60 12.53 23.62 2.82
C GLN A 60 13.56 24.58 2.21
N PRO A 61 14.16 25.50 3.00
CA PRO A 61 15.27 26.32 2.54
C PRO A 61 16.39 25.47 1.92
N GLY A 62 16.90 25.90 0.76
CA GLY A 62 17.91 25.16 -0.01
C GLY A 62 17.33 24.35 -1.17
N HIS A 63 16.03 24.07 -1.19
CA HIS A 63 15.38 23.47 -2.36
C HIS A 63 15.29 24.49 -3.52
N PRO A 64 15.59 24.13 -4.79
CA PRO A 64 15.58 25.08 -5.91
C PRO A 64 14.25 25.79 -6.15
N ALA A 65 13.15 25.12 -5.82
CA ALA A 65 11.78 25.66 -5.92
C ALA A 65 11.27 26.32 -4.63
N HIS A 66 12.12 26.57 -3.63
CA HIS A 66 11.69 27.22 -2.40
C HIS A 66 11.41 28.73 -2.60
N PRO A 67 10.31 29.28 -2.03
CA PRO A 67 9.24 28.58 -1.31
C PRO A 67 8.15 28.06 -2.25
N ALA A 68 7.67 26.85 -1.98
CA ALA A 68 6.58 26.22 -2.71
C ALA A 68 5.79 25.26 -1.82
N ALA A 69 4.54 25.04 -2.22
CA ALA A 69 3.61 24.11 -1.61
C ALA A 69 2.86 23.34 -2.69
N VAL A 70 2.73 22.04 -2.48
CA VAL A 70 1.92 21.14 -3.31
C VAL A 70 0.86 20.50 -2.44
N ARG A 71 -0.41 20.71 -2.78
CA ARG A 71 -1.57 20.09 -2.15
C ARG A 71 -2.08 18.97 -3.03
N ARG A 72 -2.10 17.74 -2.51
CA ARG A 72 -2.65 16.56 -3.19
C ARG A 72 -3.81 16.00 -2.40
N THR A 73 -4.99 15.92 -3.02
CA THR A 73 -6.18 15.33 -2.41
C THR A 73 -6.60 14.09 -3.16
N VAL A 74 -6.78 12.99 -2.45
CA VAL A 74 -7.32 11.76 -3.02
C VAL A 74 -8.84 11.88 -3.08
N VAL A 75 -9.37 11.87 -4.30
CA VAL A 75 -10.81 11.95 -4.57
C VAL A 75 -11.30 10.68 -5.27
N LEU A 76 -12.59 10.39 -5.14
CA LEU A 76 -13.25 9.36 -5.92
C LEU A 76 -14.07 10.08 -7.01
N GLU A 77 -13.69 9.93 -8.26
CA GLU A 77 -14.38 10.53 -9.41
C GLU A 77 -14.82 9.41 -10.36
N ASN A 78 -16.11 9.35 -10.67
CA ASN A 78 -16.69 8.31 -11.54
C ASN A 78 -16.37 6.87 -11.10
N GLY A 79 -16.28 6.64 -9.78
CA GLY A 79 -15.93 5.34 -9.22
C GLY A 79 -14.44 4.97 -9.32
N GLN A 80 -13.59 5.88 -9.80
CA GLN A 80 -12.14 5.70 -9.87
C GLN A 80 -11.41 6.64 -8.89
N VAL A 81 -10.37 6.13 -8.23
CA VAL A 81 -9.50 6.93 -7.37
C VAL A 81 -8.68 7.88 -8.25
N SER A 82 -8.73 9.18 -7.94
CA SER A 82 -8.02 10.24 -8.63
C SER A 82 -7.29 11.15 -7.65
N ILE A 83 -6.14 11.70 -8.06
CA ILE A 83 -5.35 12.64 -7.24
C ILE A 83 -5.52 14.04 -7.83
N LYS A 84 -6.21 14.91 -7.11
CA LYS A 84 -6.25 16.34 -7.43
C LYS A 84 -5.03 17.02 -6.86
N MET A 85 -4.23 17.63 -7.72
CA MET A 85 -3.03 18.36 -7.33
C MET A 85 -3.19 19.84 -7.61
N HIS A 86 -2.84 20.66 -6.62
CA HIS A 86 -2.68 22.10 -6.76
C HIS A 86 -1.29 22.50 -6.27
N MET A 87 -0.65 23.42 -6.97
CA MET A 87 0.69 23.89 -6.66
C MET A 87 0.72 25.40 -6.58
N LEU A 88 1.40 25.91 -5.55
CA LEU A 88 1.88 27.28 -5.46
C LEU A 88 3.40 27.23 -5.40
N CYS A 89 4.07 27.89 -6.34
CA CYS A 89 5.52 28.00 -6.35
C CYS A 89 5.90 29.47 -6.58
N GLN A 90 6.73 30.01 -5.70
CA GLN A 90 7.13 31.41 -5.69
C GLN A 90 8.61 31.58 -6.08
N ALA A 91 9.23 30.52 -6.60
CA ALA A 91 10.60 30.51 -7.09
C ALA A 91 10.68 30.90 -8.59
N ARG A 92 11.87 30.77 -9.19
CA ARG A 92 12.05 30.95 -10.63
C ARG A 92 11.26 29.91 -11.42
N LYS A 93 10.71 30.32 -12.56
CA LYS A 93 9.80 29.52 -13.37
C LYS A 93 10.37 28.14 -13.69
N GLU A 94 11.65 28.06 -14.06
CA GLU A 94 12.30 26.81 -14.44
C GLU A 94 12.32 25.80 -13.28
N ALA A 95 12.57 26.27 -12.06
CA ALA A 95 12.56 25.42 -10.86
C ALA A 95 11.15 24.96 -10.51
N CYS A 96 10.15 25.85 -10.68
CA CYS A 96 8.74 25.51 -10.46
C CYS A 96 8.24 24.49 -11.48
N ASP A 97 8.60 24.64 -12.76
CA ASP A 97 8.20 23.73 -13.83
C ASP A 97 8.82 22.33 -13.61
N SER A 98 10.11 22.26 -13.25
CA SER A 98 10.79 20.99 -12.94
C SER A 98 10.12 20.25 -11.76
N MET A 99 9.83 20.97 -10.67
CA MET A 99 9.11 20.39 -9.53
C MET A 99 7.69 19.94 -9.92
N LEU A 100 6.99 20.69 -10.78
CA LEU A 100 5.66 20.32 -11.26
C LEU A 100 5.67 19.01 -12.05
N GLU A 101 6.68 18.81 -12.90
CA GLU A 101 6.86 17.57 -13.64
C GLU A 101 7.16 16.38 -12.74
N GLU A 102 8.00 16.57 -11.72
CA GLU A 102 8.30 15.54 -10.72
C GLU A 102 7.02 15.08 -10.00
N PHE A 103 6.22 16.01 -9.49
CA PHE A 103 4.97 15.67 -8.83
C PHE A 103 3.93 15.08 -9.79
N ARG A 104 3.89 15.49 -11.06
CA ARG A 104 3.04 14.85 -12.09
C ARG A 104 3.44 13.40 -12.30
N SER A 105 4.74 13.12 -12.41
CA SER A 105 5.28 11.76 -12.57
C SER A 105 4.96 10.89 -11.34
N MET A 106 5.23 11.41 -10.14
CA MET A 106 4.92 10.72 -8.88
C MET A 106 3.42 10.43 -8.74
N ASN A 107 2.55 11.39 -9.06
CA ASN A 107 1.11 11.20 -9.00
C ASN A 107 0.62 10.18 -10.04
N ALA A 108 1.19 10.17 -11.25
CA ALA A 108 0.86 9.18 -12.26
C ALA A 108 1.21 7.76 -11.80
N ALA A 109 2.40 7.57 -11.21
CA ALA A 109 2.81 6.30 -10.63
C ALA A 109 1.89 5.87 -9.47
N LEU A 110 1.57 6.80 -8.56
CA LEU A 110 0.66 6.52 -7.45
C LEU A 110 -0.74 6.16 -7.96
N GLN A 111 -1.27 6.90 -8.95
CA GLN A 111 -2.58 6.61 -9.54
C GLN A 111 -2.62 5.28 -10.29
N GLN A 112 -1.52 4.85 -10.91
CA GLN A 112 -1.41 3.50 -11.47
C GLN A 112 -1.47 2.43 -10.38
N SER A 113 -0.83 2.65 -9.22
CA SER A 113 -0.88 1.72 -8.09
C SER A 113 -2.24 1.68 -7.38
N LEU A 114 -2.98 2.79 -7.42
CA LEU A 114 -4.30 2.93 -6.80
C LEU A 114 -5.46 2.57 -7.73
N SER A 115 -5.23 2.56 -9.04
CA SER A 115 -6.26 2.14 -9.99
C SER A 115 -6.46 0.63 -9.85
N PRO A 116 -7.71 0.14 -9.71
CA PRO A 116 -7.97 -1.27 -9.98
C PRO A 116 -7.44 -1.58 -11.39
N PRO A 117 -6.87 -2.77 -11.64
CA PRO A 117 -6.22 -3.08 -12.90
C PRO A 117 -7.15 -2.69 -14.06
N LYS A 118 -6.72 -1.70 -14.85
CA LYS A 118 -7.43 -1.30 -16.06
C LYS A 118 -7.53 -2.54 -16.93
N ASN A 119 -8.75 -2.96 -17.24
CA ASN A 119 -9.03 -4.00 -18.22
C ASN A 119 -8.16 -3.75 -19.46
N ALA A 120 -7.20 -4.64 -19.72
CA ALA A 120 -6.47 -4.67 -20.97
C ALA A 120 -7.51 -4.79 -22.11
N GLY A 121 -7.46 -3.87 -23.05
CA GLY A 121 -8.39 -3.83 -24.18
C GLY A 121 -8.44 -5.16 -24.93
N SER A 122 -9.66 -5.58 -25.27
CA SER A 122 -10.08 -6.43 -26.39
C SER A 122 -9.10 -7.45 -26.98
N ALA A 123 -8.41 -8.23 -26.15
CA ALA A 123 -8.15 -9.64 -26.41
C ALA A 123 -9.37 -10.43 -25.89
N PRO A 124 -9.63 -11.68 -26.32
CA PRO A 124 -10.60 -12.52 -25.59
C PRO A 124 -10.26 -12.40 -24.12
N SER A 125 -11.23 -12.01 -23.28
CA SER A 125 -11.00 -11.69 -21.87
C SER A 125 -10.21 -12.84 -21.29
N TRP A 126 -8.91 -12.64 -21.06
CA TRP A 126 -8.08 -13.73 -20.59
C TRP A 126 -8.66 -14.10 -19.23
N GLN A 127 -9.12 -15.34 -19.13
CA GLN A 127 -9.57 -15.90 -17.87
C GLN A 127 -8.62 -17.01 -17.50
N PRO A 128 -8.29 -17.14 -16.21
CA PRO A 128 -7.55 -18.29 -15.74
C PRO A 128 -8.36 -19.56 -16.00
N SER A 129 -7.68 -20.62 -16.41
CA SER A 129 -8.33 -21.92 -16.56
C SER A 129 -8.69 -22.51 -15.19
N SER A 130 -9.67 -23.42 -15.18
CA SER A 130 -9.97 -24.22 -14.00
C SER A 130 -8.77 -25.07 -13.55
N SER A 131 -7.93 -25.51 -14.49
CA SER A 131 -6.70 -26.24 -14.18
C SER A 131 -5.66 -25.38 -13.46
N GLN A 132 -5.49 -24.11 -13.85
CA GLN A 132 -4.60 -23.18 -13.14
C GLN A 132 -5.09 -22.95 -11.70
N ARG A 133 -6.40 -22.76 -11.51
CA ARG A 133 -6.99 -22.60 -10.18
C ARG A 133 -6.77 -23.84 -9.31
N ALA A 134 -7.09 -25.02 -9.83
CA ALA A 134 -6.90 -26.28 -9.11
C ALA A 134 -5.44 -26.51 -8.74
N ARG A 135 -4.51 -26.20 -9.65
CA ARG A 135 -3.08 -26.34 -9.43
C ARG A 135 -2.56 -25.43 -8.33
N VAL A 136 -2.94 -24.15 -8.35
CA VAL A 136 -2.56 -23.17 -7.32
C VAL A 136 -3.12 -23.58 -5.95
N GLU A 137 -4.36 -24.06 -5.90
CA GLU A 137 -4.97 -24.54 -4.67
C GLU A 137 -4.22 -25.75 -4.10
N GLU A 138 -3.90 -26.74 -4.94
CA GLU A 138 -3.12 -27.93 -4.57
C GLU A 138 -1.73 -27.56 -4.05
N LEU A 139 -1.01 -26.69 -4.76
CA LEU A 139 0.33 -26.24 -4.37
C LEU A 139 0.32 -25.49 -3.04
N SER A 140 -0.69 -24.63 -2.82
CA SER A 140 -0.85 -23.90 -1.57
C SER A 140 -1.10 -24.85 -0.40
N LYS A 141 -2.00 -25.82 -0.56
CA LYS A 141 -2.26 -26.86 0.46
C LYS A 141 -1.01 -27.69 0.75
N ALA A 142 -0.28 -28.09 -0.29
CA ALA A 142 0.93 -28.89 -0.14
C ALA A 142 2.04 -28.13 0.59
N PHE A 143 2.32 -26.88 0.20
CA PHE A 143 3.30 -26.01 0.85
C PHE A 143 3.01 -25.86 2.35
N PHE A 144 1.74 -25.57 2.69
CA PHE A 144 1.32 -25.46 4.07
C PHE A 144 1.42 -26.78 4.84
N ALA A 145 0.97 -27.89 4.26
CA ALA A 145 1.07 -29.21 4.90
C ALA A 145 2.52 -29.65 5.12
N GLU A 146 3.44 -29.27 4.23
CA GLU A 146 4.87 -29.49 4.39
C GLU A 146 5.45 -28.68 5.55
N LYS A 147 5.11 -27.38 5.65
CA LYS A 147 5.52 -26.53 6.79
C LYS A 147 4.96 -27.05 8.12
N ASP A 148 3.68 -27.41 8.16
CA ASP A 148 3.01 -27.92 9.36
C ASP A 148 3.60 -29.27 9.82
N ALA A 149 4.06 -30.10 8.86
CA ALA A 149 4.74 -31.37 9.12
C ALA A 149 6.27 -31.24 9.31
N ALA A 150 6.80 -30.02 9.42
CA ALA A 150 8.23 -29.72 9.48
C ALA A 150 9.07 -30.32 8.33
N ARG A 151 8.45 -30.59 7.18
CA ARG A 151 9.11 -31.04 5.95
C ARG A 151 9.55 -29.83 5.13
N TYR A 152 10.56 -29.12 5.62
CA TYR A 152 10.96 -27.83 5.05
C TYR A 152 11.66 -27.92 3.70
N ALA A 153 12.39 -29.01 3.40
CA ALA A 153 13.07 -29.18 2.13
C ALA A 153 12.12 -29.14 0.91
N PRO A 154 11.04 -29.95 0.84
CA PRO A 154 10.10 -29.87 -0.28
C PRO A 154 9.34 -28.52 -0.32
N ALA A 155 9.06 -27.91 0.84
CA ALA A 155 8.45 -26.58 0.87
C ALA A 155 9.38 -25.51 0.30
N TRP A 156 10.68 -25.55 0.64
CA TRP A 156 11.73 -24.70 0.08
C TRP A 156 11.83 -24.84 -1.44
N GLU A 157 11.69 -26.05 -1.96
CA GLU A 157 11.74 -26.28 -3.40
C GLU A 157 10.60 -25.62 -4.19
N ARG A 158 9.54 -25.17 -3.51
CA ARG A 158 8.44 -24.42 -4.14
C ARG A 158 8.72 -22.93 -4.27
N LEU A 159 9.74 -22.41 -3.57
CA LEU A 159 10.08 -21.00 -3.61
C LEU A 159 10.74 -20.66 -4.95
N GLY A 160 10.31 -19.55 -5.53
CA GLY A 160 10.93 -18.94 -6.70
C GLY A 160 12.29 -18.33 -6.37
N SER A 161 13.08 -18.08 -7.41
CA SER A 161 14.46 -17.56 -7.30
C SER A 161 14.55 -16.27 -6.48
N GLY A 162 13.58 -15.37 -6.59
CA GLY A 162 13.56 -14.12 -5.82
C GLY A 162 13.55 -14.32 -4.30
N LEU A 163 12.73 -15.25 -3.79
CA LEU A 163 12.73 -15.57 -2.35
C LEU A 163 14.00 -16.33 -1.94
N ARG A 164 14.49 -17.25 -2.78
CA ARG A 164 15.75 -17.98 -2.52
C ARG A 164 17.01 -17.11 -2.60
N GLN A 165 16.93 -15.92 -3.20
CA GLN A 165 18.01 -14.92 -3.16
C GLN A 165 18.00 -14.09 -1.87
N GLN A 166 16.82 -13.93 -1.25
CA GLN A 166 16.67 -13.16 -0.01
C GLN A 166 16.95 -13.99 1.24
N TRP A 167 16.77 -15.31 1.16
CA TRP A 167 16.93 -16.23 2.28
C TRP A 167 17.91 -17.34 1.95
N THR A 168 18.63 -17.83 2.96
CA THR A 168 19.21 -19.18 2.91
C THR A 168 18.15 -20.20 3.30
N PHE A 169 18.34 -21.47 2.91
CA PHE A 169 17.45 -22.54 3.31
C PHE A 169 17.36 -22.65 4.84
N GLU A 170 18.50 -22.59 5.53
CA GLU A 170 18.58 -22.68 6.99
C GLU A 170 17.86 -21.51 7.65
N GLY A 171 18.08 -20.28 7.18
CA GLY A 171 17.44 -19.09 7.75
C GLY A 171 15.93 -19.11 7.60
N TRP A 172 15.43 -19.53 6.43
CA TRP A 172 14.00 -19.67 6.18
C TRP A 172 13.38 -20.80 7.00
N ARG A 173 14.05 -21.96 7.07
CA ARG A 173 13.64 -23.11 7.88
C ARG A 173 13.52 -22.71 9.35
N ASP A 174 14.54 -22.05 9.89
CA ASP A 174 14.59 -21.69 11.30
C ASP A 174 13.53 -20.63 11.65
N ALA A 175 13.27 -19.67 10.75
CA ALA A 175 12.17 -18.73 10.90
C ALA A 175 10.80 -19.45 10.90
N ALA A 176 10.58 -20.38 9.96
CA ALA A 176 9.35 -21.15 9.88
C ALA A 176 9.14 -22.04 11.12
N ALA A 177 10.19 -22.74 11.57
CA ALA A 177 10.16 -23.56 12.78
C ALA A 177 9.93 -22.73 14.04
N GLY A 178 10.58 -21.57 14.16
CA GLY A 178 10.38 -20.64 15.27
C GLY A 178 8.96 -20.10 15.35
N ASN A 179 8.35 -19.76 14.21
CA ASN A 179 6.94 -19.35 14.15
C ASN A 179 6.00 -20.49 14.54
N ALA A 180 6.22 -21.71 14.02
CA ALA A 180 5.42 -22.88 14.37
C ALA A 180 5.51 -23.23 15.87
N ALA A 181 6.71 -23.19 16.46
CA ALA A 181 6.91 -23.44 17.88
C ALA A 181 6.16 -22.43 18.77
N ARG A 182 6.13 -21.15 18.37
CA ARG A 182 5.39 -20.10 19.08
C ARG A 182 3.87 -20.25 18.90
N ALA A 183 3.42 -20.52 17.68
CA ALA A 183 2.00 -20.65 17.34
C ALA A 183 1.38 -21.92 17.92
N GLY A 184 2.15 -22.98 18.12
CA GLY A 184 1.67 -24.28 18.57
C GLY A 184 1.09 -25.11 17.43
N ALA A 185 0.31 -26.15 17.76
CA ALA A 185 -0.26 -27.05 16.75
C ALA A 185 -1.26 -26.32 15.83
N MET A 186 -1.19 -26.57 14.52
CA MET A 186 -2.17 -26.09 13.56
C MET A 186 -3.53 -26.74 13.83
N GLN A 187 -4.57 -25.94 14.07
CA GLN A 187 -5.93 -26.45 14.31
C GLN A 187 -6.79 -26.38 13.05
N ARG A 188 -6.68 -25.28 12.29
CA ARG A 188 -7.47 -25.06 11.07
C ARG A 188 -6.79 -24.05 10.17
N ARG A 189 -6.78 -24.31 8.86
CA ARG A 189 -6.43 -23.34 7.82
C ARG A 189 -7.43 -23.47 6.67
N ASP A 190 -8.04 -22.37 6.27
CA ASP A 190 -8.95 -22.27 5.14
C ASP A 190 -8.35 -21.34 4.09
N LEU A 191 -8.28 -21.80 2.84
CA LEU A 191 -8.01 -20.93 1.70
C LEU A 191 -9.32 -20.21 1.36
N LYS A 192 -9.29 -18.88 1.33
CA LYS A 192 -10.48 -18.02 1.23
C LYS A 192 -10.75 -17.60 -0.19
N LYS A 193 -9.74 -17.05 -0.85
CA LYS A 193 -9.86 -16.53 -2.21
C LYS A 193 -8.62 -16.86 -3.01
N ILE A 194 -8.82 -17.34 -4.23
CA ILE A 194 -7.77 -17.52 -5.22
C ILE A 194 -8.05 -16.56 -6.37
N THR A 195 -7.17 -15.57 -6.53
CA THR A 195 -7.24 -14.56 -7.59
C THR A 195 -6.08 -14.77 -8.53
N ILE A 196 -6.35 -15.17 -9.77
CA ILE A 196 -5.33 -15.33 -10.81
C ILE A 196 -5.43 -14.16 -11.78
N TYR A 197 -4.31 -13.50 -12.02
CA TYR A 197 -4.24 -12.25 -12.76
C TYR A 197 -2.94 -12.19 -13.57
N ARG A 198 -2.94 -11.40 -14.65
CA ARG A 198 -1.71 -11.02 -15.34
C ARG A 198 -1.21 -9.69 -14.78
N SER A 199 0.09 -9.59 -14.53
CA SER A 199 0.70 -8.38 -13.98
C SER A 199 2.11 -8.19 -14.52
N SER A 200 2.58 -6.94 -14.54
CA SER A 200 3.97 -6.54 -14.74
C SER A 200 4.50 -5.67 -13.60
N GLN A 201 3.73 -5.49 -12.51
CA GLN A 201 4.02 -4.53 -11.43
C GLN A 201 5.33 -4.80 -10.69
N SER A 202 5.87 -6.02 -10.78
CA SER A 202 7.14 -6.46 -10.19
C SER A 202 8.29 -6.52 -11.21
N GLY A 203 8.15 -5.85 -12.37
CA GLY A 203 9.19 -5.80 -13.41
C GLY A 203 9.22 -7.02 -14.34
N THR A 204 8.53 -8.11 -14.00
CA THR A 204 8.36 -9.30 -14.85
C THR A 204 6.91 -9.49 -15.23
N PRO A 205 6.53 -9.26 -16.51
CA PRO A 205 5.22 -9.62 -17.02
C PRO A 205 4.97 -11.13 -16.88
N GLY A 206 3.81 -11.52 -16.35
CA GLY A 206 3.47 -12.95 -16.19
C GLY A 206 2.06 -13.18 -15.64
N THR A 207 1.68 -14.45 -15.53
CA THR A 207 0.48 -14.88 -14.80
C THR A 207 0.86 -15.10 -13.34
N TYR A 208 0.09 -14.53 -12.43
CA TYR A 208 0.26 -14.66 -10.99
C TYR A 208 -1.02 -15.14 -10.35
N ALA A 209 -0.91 -15.80 -9.20
CA ALA A 209 -2.05 -16.22 -8.39
C ALA A 209 -1.85 -15.83 -6.94
N ALA A 210 -2.72 -14.96 -6.43
CA ALA A 210 -2.81 -14.64 -5.01
C ALA A 210 -3.79 -15.59 -4.32
N VAL A 211 -3.38 -16.16 -3.20
CA VAL A 211 -4.16 -17.10 -2.40
C VAL A 211 -4.27 -16.56 -0.98
N ASP A 212 -5.40 -15.96 -0.67
CA ASP A 212 -5.70 -15.46 0.66
C ASP A 212 -6.12 -16.62 1.57
N PHE A 213 -5.66 -16.62 2.82
CA PHE A 213 -6.01 -17.65 3.79
C PHE A 213 -6.29 -17.07 5.18
N THR A 214 -7.01 -17.84 5.96
CA THR A 214 -7.15 -17.66 7.40
C THR A 214 -6.93 -18.98 8.11
N GLY A 215 -6.65 -18.93 9.40
CA GLY A 215 -6.56 -20.12 10.22
C GLY A 215 -6.39 -19.79 11.69
N ARG A 216 -6.16 -20.86 12.44
CA ARG A 216 -5.96 -20.86 13.88
C ARG A 216 -4.92 -21.91 14.25
N PHE A 217 -4.00 -21.50 15.10
CA PHE A 217 -3.12 -22.39 15.83
C PHE A 217 -3.51 -22.42 17.31
N ALA A 218 -3.01 -23.41 18.05
CA ALA A 218 -3.28 -23.56 19.48
C ALA A 218 -3.03 -22.29 20.31
N ASN A 219 -2.01 -21.49 19.96
CA ASN A 219 -1.64 -20.26 20.65
C ASN A 219 -1.90 -19.00 19.82
N ALA A 220 -2.58 -19.09 18.68
CA ALA A 220 -2.89 -17.94 17.81
C ALA A 220 -4.25 -18.12 17.12
N ASP A 221 -5.29 -17.52 17.70
CA ASP A 221 -6.66 -17.53 17.20
C ASP A 221 -6.88 -16.71 15.93
N THR A 222 -5.96 -15.81 15.61
CA THR A 222 -5.92 -15.11 14.34
C THR A 222 -4.60 -15.41 13.65
N TYR A 223 -4.68 -16.22 12.60
CA TYR A 223 -3.62 -16.43 11.64
C TYR A 223 -4.18 -16.17 10.24
N CYS A 224 -3.56 -15.29 9.47
CA CYS A 224 -4.05 -14.94 8.14
C CYS A 224 -2.94 -14.38 7.27
N GLY A 225 -3.18 -14.27 5.99
CA GLY A 225 -2.25 -13.68 5.05
C GLY A 225 -2.51 -14.19 3.64
N TYR A 226 -1.46 -14.20 2.82
CA TYR A 226 -1.58 -14.67 1.46
C TYR A 226 -0.28 -15.24 0.91
N LEU A 227 -0.43 -16.12 -0.08
CA LEU A 227 0.63 -16.60 -0.94
C LEU A 227 0.50 -15.95 -2.33
N VAL A 228 1.61 -15.65 -2.99
CA VAL A 228 1.62 -15.27 -4.40
C VAL A 228 2.47 -16.27 -5.18
N TRP A 229 1.84 -16.95 -6.12
CA TRP A 229 2.47 -17.88 -7.05
C TRP A 229 2.67 -17.20 -8.41
N SER A 230 3.78 -17.47 -9.09
CA SER A 230 4.05 -17.03 -10.46
C SER A 230 4.08 -18.24 -11.38
N GLU A 231 3.34 -18.20 -12.48
CA GLU A 231 3.34 -19.23 -13.52
C GLU A 231 4.65 -19.16 -14.31
N GLN A 232 5.26 -20.33 -14.52
CA GLN A 232 6.47 -20.50 -15.30
C GLN A 232 6.13 -20.86 -16.76
N ALA A 233 7.13 -20.80 -17.65
CA ALA A 233 6.93 -21.09 -19.07
C ALA A 233 6.43 -22.52 -19.36
N ASP A 234 6.71 -23.47 -18.47
CA ASP A 234 6.25 -24.87 -18.53
C ASP A 234 4.87 -25.09 -17.89
N GLY A 235 4.20 -24.02 -17.42
CA GLY A 235 2.92 -24.08 -16.72
C GLY A 235 3.01 -24.49 -15.25
N SER A 236 4.22 -24.72 -14.72
CA SER A 236 4.43 -24.87 -13.28
C SER A 236 4.25 -23.53 -12.55
N PHE A 237 4.13 -23.56 -11.23
CA PHE A 237 4.02 -22.36 -10.41
C PHE A 237 5.07 -22.37 -9.30
N LEU A 238 5.73 -21.22 -9.09
CA LEU A 238 6.68 -21.00 -8.01
C LEU A 238 6.19 -19.90 -7.08
N LEU A 239 6.39 -20.07 -5.78
CA LEU A 239 6.01 -19.11 -4.75
C LEU A 239 6.96 -17.92 -4.81
N VAL A 240 6.44 -16.72 -5.08
CA VAL A 240 7.24 -15.49 -5.18
C VAL A 240 7.00 -14.53 -4.03
N ARG A 241 5.93 -14.73 -3.24
CA ARG A 241 5.68 -13.99 -2.01
C ARG A 241 4.90 -14.82 -1.02
N GLU A 242 5.28 -14.70 0.25
CA GLU A 242 4.56 -15.24 1.39
C GLU A 242 4.38 -14.12 2.41
N GLU A 243 3.16 -13.93 2.90
CA GLU A 243 2.88 -13.09 4.04
C GLU A 243 2.07 -13.90 5.06
N GLU A 244 2.60 -14.03 6.27
CA GLU A 244 1.96 -14.72 7.37
C GLU A 244 1.85 -13.79 8.58
N ASN A 245 0.63 -13.48 8.99
CA ASN A 245 0.33 -12.62 10.12
C ASN A 245 -0.28 -13.44 11.25
N TYR A 246 0.16 -13.17 12.48
CA TYR A 246 -0.28 -13.87 13.69
C TYR A 246 -0.71 -12.86 14.76
N ILE A 247 -1.86 -13.08 15.38
CA ILE A 247 -2.23 -12.48 16.66
C ILE A 247 -2.29 -13.62 17.67
N TYR A 248 -1.23 -13.73 18.47
CA TYR A 248 -1.13 -14.74 19.52
C TYR A 248 -2.16 -14.51 20.61
N ASN A 249 -2.65 -15.58 21.25
CA ASN A 249 -3.70 -15.55 22.27
C ASN A 249 -3.32 -14.65 23.45
N ALA A 250 -2.04 -14.69 23.87
CA ALA A 250 -1.51 -13.82 24.92
C ALA A 250 -1.56 -12.32 24.54
N THR A 251 -1.36 -12.00 23.26
CA THR A 251 -1.51 -10.63 22.74
C THR A 251 -2.98 -10.26 22.64
N ALA A 252 -3.81 -11.13 22.04
CA ALA A 252 -5.24 -10.91 21.88
C ALA A 252 -5.96 -10.66 23.21
N ALA A 253 -5.58 -11.38 24.27
CA ALA A 253 -6.14 -11.21 25.62
C ALA A 253 -5.89 -9.83 26.24
N ARG A 254 -4.97 -9.04 25.69
CA ARG A 254 -4.64 -7.67 26.14
C ARG A 254 -5.31 -6.58 25.29
N LEU A 255 -6.05 -6.97 24.26
CA LEU A 255 -6.69 -6.06 23.32
C LEU A 255 -8.19 -6.00 23.55
N THR A 256 -8.78 -4.83 23.32
CA THR A 256 -10.24 -4.74 23.17
C THR A 256 -10.67 -5.35 21.83
N ALA A 257 -11.96 -5.67 21.70
CA ALA A 257 -12.52 -6.17 20.44
C ALA A 257 -12.27 -5.21 19.27
N GLU A 258 -12.34 -3.90 19.50
CA GLU A 258 -12.08 -2.87 18.50
C GLU A 258 -10.61 -2.85 18.05
N GLN A 259 -9.68 -2.92 19.00
CA GLN A 259 -8.24 -2.99 18.70
C GLN A 259 -7.90 -4.26 17.92
N LEU A 260 -8.49 -5.40 18.31
CA LEU A 260 -8.32 -6.66 17.61
C LEU A 260 -8.85 -6.59 16.17
N ALA A 261 -10.04 -6.01 15.97
CA ALA A 261 -10.62 -5.80 14.64
C ALA A 261 -9.75 -4.89 13.78
N LYS A 262 -9.22 -3.80 14.36
CA LYS A 262 -8.30 -2.89 13.67
C LYS A 262 -7.01 -3.61 13.25
N MET A 263 -6.43 -4.44 14.13
CA MET A 263 -5.24 -5.23 13.80
C MET A 263 -5.50 -6.21 12.66
N LYS A 264 -6.64 -6.93 12.68
CA LYS A 264 -7.06 -7.79 11.57
C LYS A 264 -7.19 -7.01 10.26
N GLY A 265 -7.71 -5.79 10.32
CA GLY A 265 -7.80 -4.88 9.17
C GLY A 265 -6.43 -4.48 8.62
N VAL A 266 -5.44 -4.19 9.48
CA VAL A 266 -4.06 -3.89 9.06
C VAL A 266 -3.44 -5.09 8.33
N PHE A 267 -3.66 -6.31 8.86
CA PHE A 267 -3.21 -7.56 8.25
C PHE A 267 -4.01 -7.97 7.02
N ARG A 268 -5.10 -7.23 6.70
CA ARG A 268 -6.01 -7.52 5.59
C ARG A 268 -6.53 -8.96 5.62
N CYS A 269 -6.79 -9.49 6.82
CA CYS A 269 -7.42 -10.80 6.93
C CYS A 269 -8.77 -10.76 6.21
N VAL A 270 -9.01 -11.70 5.30
CA VAL A 270 -10.29 -11.85 4.63
C VAL A 270 -11.16 -12.83 5.41
N ASP A 271 -12.44 -12.49 5.61
CA ASP A 271 -13.39 -13.34 6.34
C ASP A 271 -13.84 -14.57 5.53
#